data_AF-E9SBN7-F1
#
_entry.id   AF-E9SBN7-F1
#
_cell.length_a   1.000
_cell.length_b   1.000
_cell.length_c   1.000
_cell.angle_alpha   90.00
_cell.angle_beta   90.00
_cell.angle_gamma   90.00
#
_symmetry.space_group_name_H-M   'P 1'
#
loop_
_entity.id
_entity.type
_entity.pdbx_description
1 polymer ?
#
loop_
_entity_poly.entity_id
_entity_poly.type
_entity_poly.pdbx_seq_one_letter_code
_entity_poly.pdbx_strand_id
1 'polypeptide(L)'
;MKKIFLYITAMIIIAFTCIITVSASEIEQLEFNDEPYVIVNNNIPYFSDEEKTNVFPYEKYGDLDKLGRCTIAEACIGKELMPTEERGKIGYIKPSGWHSVKYDIVDGKYLYNIC
;
A
#
# COMPACT_ATOMS: atom_id res chain seq x y z
N MET A 1 42.52 8.33 3.19
CA MET A 1 41.59 7.61 2.29
C MET A 1 40.42 6.95 3.03
N LYS A 2 40.64 6.13 4.08
CA LYS A 2 39.55 5.46 4.83
C LYS A 2 38.51 6.40 5.51
N LYS A 3 38.93 7.56 6.04
CA LYS A 3 38.03 8.52 6.72
C LYS A 3 37.04 9.22 5.78
N ILE A 4 37.46 9.49 4.52
CA ILE A 4 36.61 10.11 3.50
C ILE A 4 35.55 9.13 2.99
N PHE A 5 35.92 7.87 2.80
CA PHE A 5 34.98 6.83 2.41
C PHE A 5 33.88 6.64 3.46
N LEU A 6 34.24 6.61 4.75
CA LEU A 6 33.29 6.49 5.85
C LEU A 6 32.28 7.66 5.91
N TYR A 7 32.74 8.88 5.61
CA TYR A 7 31.90 10.08 5.62
C TYR A 7 30.89 10.08 4.47
N ILE A 8 31.33 9.68 3.27
CA ILE A 8 30.46 9.56 2.09
C ILE A 8 29.41 8.47 2.31
N THR A 9 29.80 7.31 2.86
CA THR A 9 28.83 6.25 3.18
C THR A 9 27.84 6.69 4.26
N ALA A 10 28.27 7.44 5.28
CA ALA A 10 27.38 7.96 6.30
C ALA A 10 26.39 9.00 5.74
N MET A 11 26.84 9.91 4.86
CA MET A 11 25.93 10.88 4.24
C MET A 11 24.93 10.23 3.27
N ILE A 12 25.33 9.19 2.53
CA ILE A 12 24.43 8.40 1.69
C ILE A 12 23.39 7.67 2.54
N ILE A 13 23.81 7.05 3.65
CA ILE A 13 22.89 6.38 4.59
C ILE A 13 21.91 7.40 5.21
N ILE A 14 22.40 8.56 5.66
CA ILE A 14 21.57 9.62 6.25
C ILE A 14 20.57 10.16 5.22
N ALA A 15 21.00 10.42 3.98
CA ALA A 15 20.13 10.88 2.91
C ALA A 15 19.07 9.81 2.55
N PHE A 16 19.46 8.54 2.48
CA PHE A 16 18.55 7.43 2.19
C PHE A 16 17.52 7.23 3.32
N THR A 17 17.93 7.33 4.59
CA THR A 17 16.99 7.29 5.72
C THR A 17 16.08 8.52 5.79
N CYS A 18 16.58 9.71 5.41
CA CYS A 18 15.80 10.95 5.40
C CYS A 18 14.71 10.92 4.33
N ILE A 19 15.00 10.36 3.15
CA ILE A 19 14.02 10.20 2.06
C ILE A 19 12.85 9.30 2.49
N ILE A 20 13.12 8.22 3.24
CA ILE A 20 12.06 7.32 3.74
C ILE A 20 11.17 8.01 4.78
N THR A 21 11.71 8.91 5.60
CA THR A 21 10.92 9.61 6.64
C THR A 21 9.99 10.69 6.09
N VAL A 22 10.28 11.29 4.94
CA VAL A 22 9.48 12.42 4.41
C VAL A 22 8.08 11.97 3.94
N SER A 23 7.91 10.76 3.40
CA SER A 23 6.62 10.35 2.79
C SER A 23 5.49 10.09 3.80
N ALA A 24 5.79 9.58 5.00
CA ALA A 24 4.77 9.32 6.01
C ALA A 24 4.31 10.61 6.70
N SER A 25 5.23 11.57 6.88
CA SER A 25 4.95 12.82 7.60
C SER A 25 3.95 13.75 6.90
N GLU A 26 3.82 13.65 5.58
CA GLU A 26 2.85 14.45 4.81
C GLU A 26 1.40 14.04 5.10
N ILE A 27 1.16 12.74 5.31
CA ILE A 27 -0.19 12.22 5.58
C ILE A 27 -0.60 12.50 7.03
N GLU A 28 0.33 12.48 7.98
CA GLU A 28 0.06 12.74 9.40
C GLU A 28 -0.49 14.15 9.68
N GLN A 29 -0.28 15.11 8.78
CA GLN A 29 -0.71 16.50 8.93
C GLN A 29 -2.03 16.81 8.20
N LEU A 30 -2.63 15.82 7.52
CA LEU A 30 -3.88 16.03 6.79
C LEU A 30 -5.06 16.10 7.76
N GLU A 31 -5.85 17.16 7.62
CA GLU A 31 -7.14 17.29 8.29
C GLU A 31 -8.29 16.78 7.40
N PHE A 32 -9.34 16.29 8.05
CA PHE A 32 -10.55 15.87 7.34
C PHE A 32 -11.23 17.09 6.69
N ASN A 33 -11.58 16.98 5.41
CA ASN A 33 -12.07 18.07 4.57
C ASN A 33 -13.43 17.78 3.90
N ASP A 34 -14.27 16.93 4.52
CA ASP A 34 -15.56 16.46 3.99
C ASP A 34 -15.50 15.60 2.71
N GLU A 35 -14.30 15.31 2.18
CA GLU A 35 -14.12 14.38 1.06
C GLU A 35 -13.76 12.96 1.54
N PRO A 36 -14.22 11.90 0.85
CA PRO A 36 -13.89 10.53 1.21
C PRO A 36 -12.47 10.11 0.80
N TYR A 37 -11.67 11.03 0.26
CA TYR A 37 -10.31 10.81 -0.18
C TYR A 37 -9.45 12.07 -0.02
N VAL A 38 -8.14 11.88 -0.06
CA VAL A 38 -7.14 12.96 -0.05
C VAL A 38 -6.19 12.79 -1.24
N ILE A 39 -5.75 13.90 -1.82
CA ILE A 39 -4.75 13.90 -2.89
C ILE A 39 -3.37 13.89 -2.23
N VAL A 40 -2.56 12.87 -2.54
CA VAL A 40 -1.18 12.75 -2.07
C VAL A 40 -0.21 13.02 -3.22
N ASN A 41 0.96 13.58 -2.90
CA ASN A 41 2.03 13.89 -3.86
C ASN A 41 1.54 14.58 -5.15
N ASN A 42 0.58 15.52 -5.03
CA ASN A 42 -0.03 16.21 -6.17
C ASN A 42 -0.55 15.29 -7.28
N ASN A 43 -1.04 14.09 -6.92
CA ASN A 43 -1.49 13.06 -7.86
C ASN A 43 -0.39 12.54 -8.79
N ILE A 44 0.87 12.58 -8.34
CA ILE A 44 2.04 12.04 -9.06
C ILE A 44 2.51 10.77 -8.33
N PRO A 45 2.52 9.58 -8.94
CA PRO A 45 3.03 8.37 -8.30
C PRO A 45 4.56 8.37 -8.15
N TYR A 46 5.08 7.69 -7.12
CA TYR A 46 6.52 7.51 -6.88
C TYR A 46 7.17 6.38 -7.69
N PHE A 47 6.45 5.74 -8.61
CA PHE A 47 7.00 4.67 -9.45
C PHE A 47 8.25 5.15 -10.19
N SER A 48 9.31 4.34 -10.12
CA SER A 48 10.51 4.48 -10.94
C SER A 48 10.19 4.30 -12.42
N ASP A 49 11.08 4.77 -13.29
CA ASP A 49 10.91 4.60 -14.73
C ASP A 49 10.96 3.13 -15.14
N GLU A 50 11.70 2.29 -14.41
CA GLU A 50 11.72 0.84 -14.60
C GLU A 50 10.36 0.21 -14.27
N GLU A 51 9.74 0.56 -13.14
CA GLU A 51 8.40 0.06 -12.78
C GLU A 51 7.32 0.51 -13.78
N LYS A 52 7.43 1.72 -14.31
CA LYS A 52 6.50 2.24 -15.34
C LYS A 52 6.66 1.57 -16.70
N THR A 53 7.88 1.14 -17.04
CA THR A 53 8.19 0.57 -18.36
C THR A 53 8.21 -0.96 -18.36
N ASN A 54 8.03 -1.59 -17.21
CA ASN A 54 7.92 -3.03 -17.10
C ASN A 54 6.70 -3.54 -17.87
N VAL A 55 6.94 -4.46 -18.80
CA VAL A 55 5.91 -5.07 -19.67
C VAL A 55 5.47 -6.46 -19.20
N PHE A 56 6.13 -7.00 -18.18
CA PHE A 56 5.80 -8.32 -17.64
C PHE A 56 4.84 -8.15 -16.46
N PRO A 57 3.64 -8.75 -16.53
CA PRO A 57 2.68 -8.63 -15.46
C PRO A 57 3.12 -9.41 -14.23
N TYR A 58 2.90 -8.85 -13.04
CA TYR A 58 3.21 -9.49 -11.76
C TYR A 58 2.35 -8.95 -10.63
N GLU A 59 2.31 -9.72 -9.53
CA GLU A 59 1.76 -9.33 -8.25
C GLU A 59 2.78 -9.68 -7.16
N LYS A 60 3.01 -8.75 -6.24
CA LYS A 60 3.93 -8.91 -5.11
C LYS A 60 3.26 -8.40 -3.84
N TYR A 61 3.24 -9.25 -2.83
CA TYR A 61 2.67 -8.95 -1.53
C TYR A 61 3.78 -8.97 -0.47
N GLY A 62 3.75 -7.98 0.42
CA GLY A 62 4.62 -7.94 1.57
C GLY A 62 4.20 -8.96 2.63
N ASP A 63 5.15 -9.29 3.50
CA ASP A 63 4.88 -10.12 4.67
C ASP A 63 3.84 -9.43 5.58
N LEU A 64 3.06 -10.23 6.30
CA LEU A 64 2.18 -9.71 7.33
C LEU A 64 3.01 -9.01 8.42
N ASP A 65 2.48 -7.92 8.98
CA ASP A 65 3.14 -7.29 10.11
C ASP A 65 3.03 -8.13 11.39
N LYS A 66 3.64 -7.66 12.48
CA LYS A 66 3.64 -8.36 13.78
C LYS A 66 2.24 -8.62 14.38
N LEU A 67 1.20 -7.96 13.88
CA LEU A 67 -0.20 -8.14 14.30
C LEU A 67 -0.99 -8.97 13.28
N GLY A 68 -0.34 -9.51 12.25
CA GLY A 68 -0.98 -10.26 11.18
C GLY A 68 -1.72 -9.38 10.16
N ARG A 69 -1.43 -8.07 10.09
CA ARG A 69 -2.11 -7.16 9.14
C ARG A 69 -1.41 -7.21 7.79
N CYS A 70 -2.17 -7.02 6.71
CA CYS A 70 -1.62 -6.85 5.37
C CYS A 70 -0.70 -5.63 5.33
N THR A 71 0.34 -5.72 4.50
CA THR A 71 1.31 -4.65 4.27
C THR A 71 1.24 -4.22 2.79
N ILE A 72 2.38 -3.93 2.17
CA ILE A 72 2.45 -3.41 0.82
C ILE A 72 1.95 -4.46 -0.18
N ALA A 73 1.16 -4.03 -1.15
CA ALA A 73 0.82 -4.78 -2.34
C ALA A 73 1.25 -3.97 -3.56
N GLU A 74 1.98 -4.59 -4.47
CA GLU A 74 2.54 -3.98 -5.68
C GLU A 74 2.23 -4.90 -6.87
N ALA A 75 1.83 -4.33 -8.00
CA ALA A 75 1.52 -5.13 -9.18
C ALA A 75 1.72 -4.34 -10.47
N CYS A 76 2.16 -5.05 -11.51
CA CYS A 76 2.03 -4.63 -12.90
C CYS A 76 0.88 -5.42 -13.52
N ILE A 77 -0.25 -4.75 -13.74
CA ILE A 77 -1.48 -5.41 -14.16
C ILE A 77 -1.50 -5.58 -15.68
N GLY A 78 -1.52 -6.84 -16.14
CA GLY A 78 -1.71 -7.24 -17.53
C GLY A 78 -2.96 -8.09 -17.70
N LYS A 79 -3.34 -8.37 -18.96
CA LYS A 79 -4.49 -9.24 -19.27
C LYS A 79 -4.27 -10.67 -18.78
N GLU A 80 -3.02 -11.08 -18.68
CA GLU A 80 -2.56 -12.38 -18.23
C GLU A 80 -2.88 -12.64 -16.75
N LEU A 81 -3.05 -11.58 -15.95
CA LEU A 81 -3.45 -11.66 -14.53
C LEU A 81 -4.96 -11.57 -14.34
N MET A 82 -5.74 -11.33 -15.40
CA MET A 82 -7.19 -11.26 -15.25
C MET A 82 -7.75 -12.62 -14.82
N PRO A 83 -8.68 -12.66 -13.85
CA PRO A 83 -9.34 -13.90 -13.47
C PRO A 83 -10.03 -14.54 -14.68
N THR A 84 -9.83 -15.85 -14.85
CA THR A 84 -10.47 -16.64 -15.91
C THR A 84 -11.80 -17.26 -15.48
N GLU A 85 -12.13 -17.14 -14.19
CA GLU A 85 -13.30 -17.75 -13.56
C GLU A 85 -14.05 -16.72 -12.71
N GLU A 86 -15.34 -16.99 -12.47
CA GLU A 86 -16.14 -16.16 -11.58
C GLU A 86 -15.62 -16.20 -10.14
N ARG A 87 -15.81 -15.10 -9.41
CA ARG A 87 -15.40 -14.99 -8.01
C ARG A 87 -16.16 -16.01 -7.15
N GLY A 88 -15.41 -16.90 -6.50
CA GLY A 88 -15.96 -17.84 -5.53
C GLY A 88 -16.45 -17.19 -4.24
N LYS A 89 -17.14 -17.97 -3.40
CA LYS A 89 -17.59 -17.53 -2.08
C LYS A 89 -16.40 -17.41 -1.13
N ILE A 90 -16.27 -16.27 -0.45
CA ILE A 90 -15.15 -15.98 0.47
C ILE A 90 -15.58 -15.67 1.91
N GLY A 91 -16.87 -15.85 2.24
CA GLY A 91 -17.41 -15.44 3.55
C GLY A 91 -16.84 -16.17 4.77
N TYR A 92 -16.01 -17.21 4.56
CA TYR A 92 -15.29 -17.91 5.63
C TYR A 92 -13.94 -17.26 5.98
N ILE A 93 -13.42 -16.37 5.14
CA ILE A 93 -12.18 -15.63 5.38
C ILE A 93 -12.45 -14.54 6.42
N LYS A 94 -11.58 -14.45 7.43
CA LYS A 94 -11.68 -13.48 8.53
C LYS A 94 -10.34 -12.78 8.71
N PRO A 95 -10.17 -11.57 8.16
CA PRO A 95 -8.94 -10.79 8.33
C PRO A 95 -8.63 -10.46 9.80
N SER A 96 -7.41 -10.00 10.05
CA SER A 96 -6.99 -9.50 11.36
C SER A 96 -7.94 -8.40 11.86
N GLY A 97 -8.47 -8.57 13.07
CA GLY A 97 -9.44 -7.64 13.67
C GLY A 97 -10.89 -7.80 13.22
N TRP A 98 -11.24 -8.85 12.47
CA TRP A 98 -12.59 -9.03 11.94
C TRP A 98 -13.69 -9.14 13.01
N HIS A 99 -14.58 -8.14 13.04
CA HIS A 99 -15.79 -8.13 13.86
C HIS A 99 -16.94 -7.46 13.10
N SER A 100 -17.75 -8.25 12.38
CA SER A 100 -18.81 -7.71 11.51
C SER A 100 -20.18 -7.68 12.21
N VAL A 101 -20.86 -6.54 12.12
CA VAL A 101 -22.22 -6.27 12.62
C VAL A 101 -23.11 -5.90 11.43
N LYS A 102 -24.42 -6.12 11.55
CA LYS A 102 -25.39 -5.73 10.53
C LYS A 102 -26.22 -4.53 10.94
N TYR A 103 -26.49 -3.64 9.99
CA TYR A 103 -27.32 -2.45 10.15
C TYR A 103 -28.32 -2.35 8.99
N ASP A 104 -29.59 -2.08 9.30
CA ASP A 104 -30.62 -1.92 8.25
C ASP A 104 -30.47 -0.61 7.45
N ILE A 105 -29.74 0.37 7.98
CA ILE A 105 -29.45 1.65 7.32
C ILE A 105 -28.27 1.60 6.35
N VAL A 106 -27.56 0.47 6.27
CA VAL A 106 -26.39 0.28 5.39
C VAL A 106 -26.79 -0.57 4.20
N ASP A 107 -26.45 -0.15 2.98
CA ASP A 107 -26.67 -0.96 1.79
C ASP A 107 -25.87 -2.27 1.85
N GLY A 108 -26.50 -3.39 1.51
CA GLY A 108 -25.95 -4.74 1.77
C GLY A 108 -25.94 -5.16 3.25
N LYS A 109 -26.31 -4.27 4.17
CA LYS A 109 -26.44 -4.45 5.63
C LYS A 109 -25.17 -4.71 6.43
N TYR A 110 -24.01 -4.99 5.84
CA TYR A 110 -22.80 -5.36 6.59
C TYR A 110 -21.91 -4.15 6.92
N LEU A 111 -21.38 -4.10 8.14
CA LEU A 111 -20.42 -3.07 8.57
C LEU A 111 -19.09 -3.15 7.81
N TYR A 112 -18.62 -4.37 7.52
CA TYR A 112 -17.34 -4.60 6.85
C TYR A 112 -17.50 -5.53 5.65
N ASN A 113 -16.75 -5.23 4.59
CA ASN A 113 -16.56 -6.08 3.42
C ASN A 113 -15.21 -6.81 3.51
N ILE A 114 -15.10 -7.95 2.82
CA ILE A 114 -13.82 -8.60 2.55
C ILE A 114 -13.38 -8.10 1.17
N CYS A 115 -12.48 -7.12 1.19
CA CYS A 115 -11.88 -6.52 0.01
C CYS A 115 -10.59 -7.25 -0.34
#